data_AF-A0AAQ4DJR0-F1
#
_entry.id   AF-A0AAQ4DJR0-F1
#
_cell.length_a   1.000
_cell.length_b   1.000
_cell.length_c   1.000
_cell.angle_alpha   90.00
_cell.angle_beta   90.00
_cell.angle_gamma   90.00
#
_symmetry.space_group_name_H-M   'P 1'
#
loop_
_entity.id
_entity.type
_entity.pdbx_description
1 polymer ?
#
loop_
_entity_poly.entity_id
_entity_poly.type
_entity_poly.pdbx_seq_one_letter_code
_entity_poly.pdbx_strand_id
1 'polypeptide(L)'
;MRSECPDYERLIKALLDEGVDSLPKHCRLTPGIPLKPMLAHPTKAISEVLNRFEGSEFTCEFKYDGERAQIHLLEDGSVRIYSRNQEDNTGKYPEVVSRIRAAIAEGTKTCILDSEAVAWDRPTQTILPFQTLSTRKRKETTEEDVKVQVCVFAFDLLYHNGESLVREPLRKRRELLRKTLVEVSGETQLARSADLSTVEDIQDFLQESIK
;
A
#
# COMPACT_ATOMS: atom_id res chain seq x y z
N MET A 1 15.28 -6.20 9.17
CA MET A 1 14.78 -6.65 10.49
C MET A 1 13.96 -5.60 11.24
N ARG A 2 14.50 -4.49 11.77
CA ARG A 2 13.68 -3.46 12.48
C ARG A 2 12.50 -2.91 11.64
N SER A 3 12.62 -2.94 10.32
CA SER A 3 11.59 -2.47 9.39
C SER A 3 10.53 -3.52 9.04
N GLU A 4 10.81 -4.82 9.22
CA GLU A 4 9.94 -5.94 8.80
C GLU A 4 9.08 -6.48 9.94
N CYS A 5 9.55 -6.34 11.18
CA CYS A 5 8.85 -6.77 12.39
C CYS A 5 9.10 -5.72 13.50
N PRO A 6 8.35 -4.60 13.51
CA PRO A 6 8.46 -3.57 14.54
C PRO A 6 7.76 -3.97 15.84
N ASP A 7 7.97 -5.21 16.28
CA ASP A 7 7.47 -5.78 17.53
C ASP A 7 8.67 -6.00 18.48
N TYR A 8 8.79 -5.11 19.47
CA TYR A 8 9.93 -5.14 20.40
C TYR A 8 9.89 -6.35 21.33
N GLU A 9 8.72 -6.81 21.73
CA GLU A 9 8.61 -7.96 22.64
C GLU A 9 9.15 -9.21 21.94
N ARG A 10 8.73 -9.43 20.70
CA ARG A 10 9.22 -10.55 19.87
C ARG A 10 10.72 -10.44 19.58
N LEU A 11 11.21 -9.24 19.28
CA LEU A 11 12.64 -8.99 19.02
C LEU A 11 13.50 -9.25 20.26
N ILE A 12 13.11 -8.72 21.42
CA ILE A 12 13.86 -8.87 22.68
C ILE A 12 13.89 -10.33 23.09
N LYS A 13 12.76 -11.04 22.98
CA LYS A 13 12.70 -12.47 23.31
C LYS A 13 13.66 -13.29 22.45
N ALA A 14 13.61 -13.14 21.12
CA ALA A 14 14.52 -13.86 20.22
C ALA A 14 16.00 -13.54 20.48
N LEU A 15 16.32 -12.28 20.81
CA LEU A 15 17.67 -11.86 21.17
C LEU A 15 18.19 -12.52 22.45
N LEU A 16 17.35 -12.59 23.47
CA LEU A 16 17.72 -13.17 24.77
C LEU A 16 17.86 -14.69 24.69
N ASP A 17 16.98 -15.35 23.94
CA ASP A 17 16.90 -16.82 23.89
C ASP A 17 17.96 -17.43 22.95
N GLU A 18 18.19 -16.83 21.78
CA GLU A 18 18.99 -17.45 20.70
C GLU A 18 20.04 -16.51 20.08
N GLY A 19 20.17 -15.28 20.58
CA GLY A 19 21.15 -14.32 20.11
C GLY A 19 20.81 -13.65 18.77
N VAL A 20 21.66 -12.72 18.33
CA VAL A 20 21.40 -11.83 17.18
C VAL A 20 21.24 -12.59 15.85
N ASP A 21 22.01 -13.66 15.64
CA ASP A 21 22.02 -14.41 14.38
C ASP A 21 20.71 -15.19 14.14
N SER A 22 19.92 -15.41 15.19
CA SER A 22 18.62 -16.07 15.13
C SER A 22 17.49 -15.14 14.69
N LEU A 23 17.68 -13.81 14.79
CA LEU A 23 16.61 -12.84 14.54
C LEU A 23 15.91 -12.98 13.17
N PRO A 24 16.57 -13.26 12.04
CA PRO A 24 15.87 -13.46 10.77
C PRO A 24 14.95 -14.70 10.76
N LYS A 25 15.18 -15.66 11.65
CA LYS A 25 14.35 -16.86 11.78
C LYS A 25 13.07 -16.56 12.55
N HIS A 26 13.17 -15.74 13.58
CA HIS A 26 12.08 -15.45 14.51
C HIS A 26 11.28 -14.19 14.19
N CYS A 27 11.91 -13.18 13.57
CA CYS A 27 11.33 -11.87 13.29
C CYS A 27 11.21 -11.67 11.78
N ARG A 28 10.25 -12.36 11.18
CA ARG A 28 9.91 -12.26 9.76
C ARG A 28 8.71 -11.37 9.54
N LEU A 29 8.62 -10.79 8.34
CA LEU A 29 7.39 -10.14 7.89
C LEU A 29 6.23 -11.14 8.01
N THR A 30 5.20 -10.76 8.75
CA THR A 30 4.04 -11.61 9.06
C THR A 30 2.77 -10.77 8.87
N PRO A 31 1.80 -11.20 8.05
CA PRO A 31 0.50 -10.56 7.98
C PRO A 31 -0.12 -10.34 9.38
N GLY A 32 -0.75 -9.19 9.60
CA GLY A 32 -1.21 -8.78 10.92
C GLY A 32 -0.17 -8.01 11.77
N ILE A 33 1.12 -8.01 11.43
CA ILE A 33 2.11 -7.11 12.05
C ILE A 33 2.48 -6.02 11.04
N PRO A 34 2.24 -4.73 11.31
CA PRO A 34 2.54 -3.66 10.36
C PRO A 34 4.04 -3.58 10.10
N LEU A 35 4.44 -3.17 8.91
CA LEU A 35 5.84 -2.92 8.56
C LEU A 35 6.11 -1.45 8.27
N LYS A 36 7.38 -1.03 8.41
CA LYS A 36 7.74 0.36 8.09
C LYS A 36 7.62 0.61 6.58
N PRO A 37 6.91 1.67 6.17
CA PRO A 37 6.74 1.97 4.76
C PRO A 37 8.03 2.47 4.10
N MET A 38 8.16 2.21 2.79
CA MET A 38 9.16 2.89 1.96
C MET A 38 8.77 4.37 1.79
N LEU A 39 9.74 5.27 1.93
CA LEU A 39 9.55 6.72 1.82
C LEU A 39 10.10 7.25 0.50
N ALA A 40 9.47 8.31 -0.01
CA ALA A 40 9.94 9.03 -1.18
C ALA A 40 10.91 10.16 -0.79
N HIS A 41 11.85 10.46 -1.69
CA HIS A 41 12.71 11.63 -1.56
C HIS A 41 12.14 12.76 -2.43
N PRO A 42 12.01 13.99 -1.93
CA PRO A 42 11.56 15.10 -2.76
C PRO A 42 12.60 15.40 -3.84
N THR A 43 12.12 15.62 -5.07
CA THR A 43 12.94 15.94 -6.25
C THR A 43 12.31 17.13 -6.95
N LYS A 44 13.13 18.10 -7.39
CA LYS A 44 12.63 19.40 -7.89
C LYS A 44 12.49 19.47 -9.40
N ALA A 45 13.17 18.58 -10.12
CA ALA A 45 13.14 18.55 -11.58
C ALA A 45 13.22 17.12 -12.12
N ILE A 46 12.62 16.88 -13.30
CA ILE A 46 12.66 15.57 -13.98
C ILE A 46 14.12 15.18 -14.31
N SER A 47 14.98 16.14 -14.65
CA SER A 47 16.41 15.88 -14.87
C SER A 47 17.13 15.32 -13.65
N GLU A 48 16.77 15.75 -12.44
CA GLU A 48 17.30 15.16 -11.19
C GLU A 48 16.87 13.70 -11.02
N VAL A 49 15.65 13.36 -11.45
CA VAL A 49 15.16 11.97 -11.45
C VAL A 49 15.98 11.11 -12.40
N LEU A 50 16.15 11.56 -13.64
CA LEU A 50 16.93 10.84 -14.66
C LEU A 50 18.40 10.66 -14.25
N ASN A 51 19.01 11.72 -13.71
CA ASN A 51 20.38 11.66 -13.22
C ASN A 51 20.51 10.69 -12.04
N ARG A 52 19.53 10.62 -11.14
CA ARG A 52 19.56 9.72 -9.99
C ARG A 52 19.43 8.25 -10.37
N PHE A 53 18.65 7.95 -11.41
CA PHE A 53 18.46 6.58 -11.86
C PHE A 53 19.51 6.11 -12.87
N GLU A 54 20.37 6.99 -13.38
CA GLU A 54 21.57 6.66 -14.17
C GLU A 54 21.30 5.64 -15.31
N GLY A 55 20.24 5.86 -16.08
CA GLY A 55 19.85 4.96 -17.19
C GLY A 55 19.18 3.65 -16.76
N SER A 56 18.93 3.46 -15.46
CA SER A 56 18.07 2.38 -14.97
C SER A 56 16.63 2.59 -15.40
N GLU A 57 15.94 1.51 -15.74
CA GLU A 57 14.50 1.54 -16.00
C GLU A 57 13.74 1.83 -14.69
N PHE A 58 12.78 2.76 -14.75
CA PHE A 58 11.89 3.09 -13.64
C PHE A 58 10.44 3.23 -14.13
N THR A 59 9.53 3.42 -13.18
CA THR A 59 8.12 3.68 -13.46
C THR A 59 7.69 4.99 -12.83
N CYS A 60 6.76 5.67 -13.47
CA CYS A 60 6.06 6.83 -12.94
C CYS A 60 4.66 6.40 -12.52
N GLU A 61 4.28 6.71 -11.29
CA GLU A 61 2.95 6.42 -10.75
C GLU A 61 2.29 7.71 -10.28
N PHE A 62 0.97 7.79 -10.42
CA PHE A 62 0.21 8.91 -9.88
C PHE A 62 0.39 8.97 -8.37
N LYS A 63 0.77 10.14 -7.86
CA LYS A 63 0.85 10.37 -6.42
C LYS A 63 -0.51 10.84 -5.92
N TYR A 64 -1.31 9.88 -5.46
CA TYR A 64 -2.63 10.15 -4.88
C TYR A 64 -2.56 11.03 -3.62
N ASP A 65 -3.60 11.85 -3.41
CA ASP A 65 -3.77 12.73 -2.25
C ASP A 65 -4.77 12.11 -1.26
N GLY A 66 -4.28 11.19 -0.43
CA GLY A 66 -5.11 10.43 0.48
C GLY A 66 -4.39 10.12 1.79
N GLU A 67 -4.77 8.98 2.39
CA GLU A 67 -4.03 8.41 3.51
C GLU A 67 -3.46 7.04 3.12
N ARG A 68 -2.16 6.87 3.35
CA ARG A 68 -1.51 5.57 3.14
C ARG A 68 -2.15 4.49 4.01
N ALA A 69 -2.57 3.41 3.36
CA ALA A 69 -3.22 2.26 3.95
C ALA A 69 -2.42 1.00 3.60
N GLN A 70 -1.80 0.39 4.60
CA GLN A 70 -1.16 -0.91 4.48
C GLN A 70 -2.19 -1.99 4.83
N ILE A 71 -2.66 -2.73 3.83
CA ILE A 71 -3.78 -3.67 3.97
C ILE A 71 -3.24 -5.08 4.06
N HIS A 72 -3.53 -5.76 5.16
CA HIS A 72 -3.14 -7.14 5.43
C HIS A 72 -4.35 -8.05 5.33
N LEU A 73 -4.29 -9.04 4.45
CA LEU A 73 -5.21 -10.17 4.44
C LEU A 73 -4.54 -11.35 5.19
N LEU A 74 -5.21 -11.86 6.22
CA LEU A 74 -4.73 -12.95 7.07
C LEU A 74 -5.31 -14.30 6.62
N GLU A 75 -4.70 -15.40 7.09
CA GLU A 75 -5.04 -16.78 6.70
C GLU A 75 -6.49 -17.15 7.07
N ASP A 76 -7.01 -16.56 8.15
CA ASP A 76 -8.41 -16.73 8.59
C ASP A 76 -9.42 -15.89 7.77
N GLY A 77 -8.94 -15.15 6.76
CA GLY A 77 -9.74 -14.26 5.92
C GLY A 77 -9.98 -12.89 6.53
N SER A 78 -9.52 -12.63 7.76
CA SER A 78 -9.64 -11.31 8.37
C SER A 78 -8.72 -10.28 7.69
N VAL A 79 -9.13 -9.02 7.74
CA VAL A 79 -8.40 -7.90 7.13
C VAL A 79 -7.99 -6.93 8.23
N ARG A 80 -6.74 -6.46 8.16
CA ARG A 80 -6.24 -5.36 9.00
C ARG A 80 -5.68 -4.25 8.14
N ILE A 81 -5.86 -3.01 8.58
CA ILE A 81 -5.42 -1.82 7.84
C ILE A 81 -4.57 -0.99 8.77
N TYR A 82 -3.33 -0.71 8.37
CA TYR A 82 -2.40 0.09 9.16
C TYR A 82 -2.05 1.39 8.47
N SER A 83 -1.88 2.45 9.25
CA SER A 83 -1.44 3.75 8.77
C SER A 83 0.05 3.76 8.42
N ARG A 84 0.51 4.85 7.80
CA ARG A 84 1.95 5.14 7.59
C ARG A 84 2.80 5.01 8.87
N ASN A 85 2.21 5.28 10.03
CA ASN A 85 2.89 5.24 11.34
C ASN A 85 2.57 3.97 12.13
N GLN A 86 2.11 2.90 11.46
CA GLN A 86 1.79 1.60 12.07
C GLN A 86 0.60 1.64 13.05
N GLU A 87 -0.24 2.69 13.01
CA GLU A 87 -1.47 2.75 13.79
C GLU A 87 -2.54 1.86 13.15
N ASP A 88 -3.28 1.12 13.98
CA ASP A 88 -4.40 0.30 13.52
C ASP A 88 -5.59 1.19 13.11
N ASN A 89 -5.85 1.22 11.80
CA ASN A 89 -6.93 1.94 11.15
C ASN A 89 -8.05 1.00 10.67
N THR A 90 -8.05 -0.27 11.08
CA THR A 90 -9.04 -1.26 10.62
C THR A 90 -10.48 -0.78 10.89
N GLY A 91 -10.75 -0.26 12.09
CA GLY A 91 -12.07 0.28 12.46
C GLY A 91 -12.42 1.65 11.84
N LYS A 92 -11.48 2.30 11.13
CA LYS A 92 -11.71 3.57 10.40
C LYS A 92 -12.26 3.33 9.00
N TYR A 93 -11.99 2.15 8.42
CA TYR A 93 -12.36 1.78 7.05
C TYR A 93 -13.15 0.46 7.01
N PRO A 94 -14.29 0.36 7.70
CA PRO A 94 -15.12 -0.85 7.71
C PRO A 94 -15.55 -1.29 6.29
N GLU A 95 -15.82 -0.32 5.41
CA GLU A 95 -16.22 -0.56 4.04
C GLU A 95 -15.07 -1.17 3.21
N VAL A 96 -13.81 -0.76 3.47
CA VAL A 96 -12.65 -1.36 2.80
C VAL A 96 -12.46 -2.79 3.29
N VAL A 97 -12.58 -3.03 4.60
CA VAL A 97 -12.49 -4.37 5.20
C VAL A 97 -13.52 -5.32 4.57
N SER A 98 -14.76 -4.86 4.38
CA SER A 98 -15.83 -5.69 3.79
C SER A 98 -15.64 -5.99 2.29
N ARG A 99 -15.06 -5.04 1.52
CA ARG A 99 -15.00 -5.11 0.05
C ARG A 99 -13.68 -5.64 -0.49
N ILE A 100 -12.57 -5.46 0.23
CA ILE A 100 -11.24 -5.78 -0.30
C ILE A 100 -11.12 -7.24 -0.74
N ARG A 101 -11.83 -8.17 -0.10
CA ARG A 101 -11.79 -9.58 -0.48
C ARG A 101 -12.28 -9.82 -1.91
N ALA A 102 -13.26 -9.04 -2.39
CA ALA A 102 -13.74 -9.13 -3.77
C ALA A 102 -12.72 -8.61 -4.79
N ALA A 103 -11.81 -7.72 -4.36
CA ALA A 103 -10.72 -7.19 -5.17
C ALA A 103 -9.45 -8.05 -5.12
N ILE A 104 -9.46 -9.18 -4.43
CA ILE A 104 -8.34 -10.12 -4.33
C ILE A 104 -8.65 -11.37 -5.14
N ALA A 105 -7.73 -11.76 -6.02
CA ALA A 105 -7.84 -12.91 -6.89
C ALA A 105 -8.09 -14.21 -6.11
N GLU A 106 -8.86 -15.11 -6.74
CA GLU A 106 -9.13 -16.42 -6.19
C GLU A 106 -7.82 -17.20 -5.98
N GLY A 107 -7.66 -17.83 -4.80
CA GLY A 107 -6.44 -18.54 -4.42
C GLY A 107 -5.42 -17.74 -3.61
N THR A 108 -5.57 -16.41 -3.49
CA THR A 108 -4.78 -15.62 -2.53
C THR A 108 -5.38 -15.80 -1.12
N LYS A 109 -4.61 -16.41 -0.23
CA LYS A 109 -4.96 -16.65 1.18
C LYS A 109 -4.45 -15.55 2.09
N THR A 110 -3.22 -15.09 1.84
CA THR A 110 -2.57 -14.05 2.64
C THR A 110 -1.85 -13.07 1.73
N CYS A 111 -1.97 -11.78 1.99
CA CYS A 111 -1.19 -10.77 1.30
C CYS A 111 -1.02 -9.50 2.14
N ILE A 112 -0.04 -8.68 1.75
CA ILE A 112 0.13 -7.32 2.28
C ILE A 112 0.22 -6.36 1.10
N LEU A 113 -0.80 -5.52 0.93
CA LEU A 113 -0.86 -4.45 -0.06
C LEU A 113 -0.35 -3.15 0.55
N ASP A 114 0.43 -2.40 -0.24
CA ASP A 114 0.73 -0.99 0.04
C ASP A 114 -0.10 -0.13 -0.90
N SER A 115 -0.86 0.81 -0.34
CA SER A 115 -1.89 1.53 -1.06
C SER A 115 -2.17 2.90 -0.47
N GLU A 116 -2.89 3.72 -1.24
CA GLU A 116 -3.45 5.00 -0.77
C GLU A 116 -4.98 4.89 -0.73
N ALA A 117 -5.58 5.19 0.43
CA ALA A 117 -7.02 5.35 0.56
C ALA A 117 -7.39 6.80 0.26
N VAL A 118 -8.18 7.02 -0.79
CA VAL A 118 -8.50 8.35 -1.33
C VAL A 118 -10.01 8.57 -1.26
N ALA A 119 -10.46 9.76 -0.84
CA ALA A 119 -11.88 10.08 -0.85
C ALA A 119 -12.42 10.01 -2.29
N TRP A 120 -13.58 9.39 -2.46
CA TRP A 120 -14.11 9.05 -3.77
C TRP A 120 -15.60 9.38 -3.87
N ASP A 121 -15.99 10.01 -4.97
CA ASP A 121 -17.39 10.25 -5.30
C ASP A 121 -17.92 9.14 -6.23
N ARG A 122 -18.75 8.23 -5.69
CA ARG A 122 -19.28 7.09 -6.44
C ARG A 122 -20.17 7.46 -7.64
N PRO A 123 -21.08 8.45 -7.55
CA PRO A 123 -21.91 8.86 -8.67
C PRO A 123 -21.11 9.41 -9.85
N THR A 124 -20.12 10.27 -9.60
CA THR A 124 -19.31 10.86 -10.69
C THR A 124 -18.07 10.05 -11.04
N GLN A 125 -17.70 9.05 -10.23
CA GLN A 125 -16.49 8.24 -10.38
C GLN A 125 -15.22 9.12 -10.38
N THR A 126 -15.13 10.05 -9.43
CA THR A 126 -14.01 10.99 -9.33
C THR A 126 -13.36 11.01 -7.95
N ILE A 127 -12.09 11.40 -7.93
CA ILE A 127 -11.32 11.65 -6.70
C ILE A 127 -11.84 12.94 -6.05
N LEU A 128 -11.99 12.90 -4.72
CA LEU A 128 -12.30 14.08 -3.90
C LEU A 128 -11.04 14.57 -3.17
N PRO A 129 -10.98 15.88 -2.82
CA PRO A 129 -9.83 16.44 -2.10
C PRO A 129 -9.57 15.75 -0.75
N PHE A 130 -8.30 15.73 -0.32
CA PHE A 130 -7.90 15.19 0.99
C PHE A 130 -8.67 15.81 2.17
N GLN A 131 -9.06 17.08 2.08
CA GLN A 131 -9.87 17.73 3.11
C GLN A 131 -11.17 16.97 3.37
N THR A 132 -11.81 16.43 2.32
CA THR A 132 -13.01 15.60 2.44
C THR A 132 -12.69 14.30 3.18
N LEU A 133 -11.58 13.64 2.84
CA LEU A 133 -11.11 12.44 3.54
C LEU A 133 -10.87 12.71 5.03
N SER A 134 -10.29 13.86 5.36
CA SER A 134 -9.94 14.25 6.73
C SER A 134 -11.14 14.40 7.66
N THR A 135 -12.35 14.58 7.10
CA THR A 135 -13.61 14.66 7.88
C THR A 135 -14.10 13.30 8.39
N ARG A 136 -13.51 12.19 7.91
CA ARG A 136 -13.87 10.85 8.38
C ARG A 136 -13.57 10.69 9.87
N LYS A 137 -14.47 9.99 10.56
CA LYS A 137 -14.28 9.61 11.96
C LYS A 137 -13.03 8.73 12.09
N ARG A 138 -12.30 8.91 13.19
CA ARG A 138 -11.02 8.23 13.42
C ARG A 138 -11.14 6.84 14.04
N LYS A 139 -12.29 6.46 14.61
CA LYS A 139 -12.48 5.17 15.31
C LYS A 139 -13.90 4.63 15.19
N GLU A 140 -14.01 3.31 15.22
CA GLU A 140 -15.23 2.51 15.50
C GLU A 140 -16.46 2.98 14.72
N THR A 141 -16.34 3.00 13.40
CA THR A 141 -17.43 3.35 12.49
C THR A 141 -18.00 2.06 11.91
N THR A 142 -19.32 1.94 11.84
CA THR A 142 -19.98 0.87 11.08
C THR A 142 -20.07 1.27 9.60
N GLU A 143 -20.22 0.32 8.68
CA GLU A 143 -20.33 0.66 7.25
C GLU A 143 -21.48 1.63 6.95
N GLU A 144 -22.58 1.51 7.70
CA GLU A 144 -23.78 2.37 7.58
C GLU A 144 -23.52 3.83 7.96
N ASP A 145 -22.54 4.07 8.84
CA ASP A 145 -22.14 5.40 9.29
C ASP A 145 -21.17 6.12 8.33
N VAL A 146 -20.67 5.42 7.30
CA VAL A 146 -19.65 5.93 6.38
C VAL A 146 -20.26 6.93 5.39
N LYS A 147 -20.10 8.22 5.69
CA LYS A 147 -20.57 9.32 4.83
C LYS A 147 -19.66 9.60 3.64
N VAL A 148 -18.34 9.52 3.84
CA VAL A 148 -17.33 9.78 2.81
C VAL A 148 -16.79 8.44 2.33
N GLN A 149 -17.12 8.04 1.11
CA GLN A 149 -16.60 6.81 0.52
C GLN A 149 -15.12 6.98 0.12
N VAL A 150 -14.41 5.87 0.04
CA VAL A 150 -13.01 5.86 -0.44
C VAL A 150 -12.82 4.83 -1.54
N CYS A 151 -11.83 5.12 -2.39
CA CYS A 151 -11.24 4.16 -3.31
C CYS A 151 -9.80 3.90 -2.86
N VAL A 152 -9.40 2.62 -2.85
CA VAL A 152 -8.04 2.18 -2.56
C VAL A 152 -7.26 2.13 -3.87
N PHE A 153 -6.12 2.82 -3.94
CA PHE A 153 -5.19 2.73 -5.06
C PHE A 153 -3.94 1.99 -4.62
N ALA A 154 -3.82 0.71 -4.99
CA ALA A 154 -2.71 -0.15 -4.62
C ALA A 154 -1.52 0.06 -5.57
N PHE A 155 -0.33 0.24 -4.99
CA PHE A 155 0.91 0.51 -5.74
C PHE A 155 2.03 -0.50 -5.47
N ASP A 156 1.95 -1.29 -4.39
CA ASP A 156 2.94 -2.34 -4.12
C ASP A 156 2.32 -3.59 -3.46
N LEU A 157 3.00 -4.72 -3.60
CA LEU A 157 2.68 -5.99 -2.95
C LEU A 157 3.91 -6.48 -2.18
N LEU A 158 3.79 -6.52 -0.85
CA LEU A 158 4.91 -6.73 0.06
C LEU A 158 5.00 -8.18 0.57
N TYR A 159 3.89 -8.91 0.49
CA TYR A 159 3.77 -10.29 0.92
C TYR A 159 2.67 -10.99 0.14
N HIS A 160 2.87 -12.26 -0.21
CA HIS A 160 1.87 -13.06 -0.92
C HIS A 160 2.01 -14.54 -0.57
N ASN A 161 0.93 -15.17 -0.11
CA ASN A 161 0.80 -16.62 0.15
C ASN A 161 2.03 -17.27 0.82
N GLY A 162 2.43 -16.78 2.00
CA GLY A 162 3.58 -17.33 2.72
C GLY A 162 4.92 -16.65 2.43
N GLU A 163 5.03 -15.93 1.30
CA GLU A 163 6.30 -15.38 0.82
C GLU A 163 6.41 -13.86 1.03
N SER A 164 7.53 -13.45 1.64
CA SER A 164 7.89 -12.03 1.75
C SER A 164 8.53 -11.54 0.46
N LEU A 165 8.03 -10.43 -0.08
CA LEU A 165 8.50 -9.85 -1.33
C LEU A 165 9.43 -8.64 -1.12
N VAL A 166 9.71 -8.24 0.12
CA VAL A 166 10.46 -7.00 0.44
C VAL A 166 11.91 -6.99 -0.09
N ARG A 167 12.46 -8.14 -0.48
CA ARG A 167 13.79 -8.27 -1.10
C ARG A 167 13.73 -8.50 -2.61
N GLU A 168 12.54 -8.66 -3.16
CA GLU A 168 12.32 -8.84 -4.59
C GLU A 168 12.30 -7.47 -5.30
N PRO A 169 12.74 -7.40 -6.57
CA PRO A 169 12.69 -6.15 -7.35
C PRO A 169 11.24 -5.69 -7.58
N LEU A 170 11.02 -4.37 -7.66
CA LEU A 170 9.69 -3.77 -7.85
C LEU A 170 8.95 -4.36 -9.06
N ARG A 171 9.64 -4.65 -10.16
CA ARG A 171 9.06 -5.29 -11.35
C ARG A 171 8.31 -6.58 -11.01
N LYS A 172 8.92 -7.47 -10.22
CA LYS A 172 8.32 -8.75 -9.81
C LYS A 172 7.15 -8.52 -8.86
N ARG A 173 7.30 -7.60 -7.90
CA ARG A 173 6.22 -7.26 -6.95
C ARG A 173 5.00 -6.68 -7.68
N ARG A 174 5.21 -5.78 -8.63
CA ARG A 174 4.16 -5.17 -9.45
C ARG A 174 3.50 -6.18 -10.40
N GLU A 175 4.26 -7.09 -10.97
CA GLU A 175 3.69 -8.19 -11.76
C GLU A 175 2.77 -9.08 -10.91
N LEU A 176 3.22 -9.46 -9.70
CA LEU A 176 2.39 -10.22 -8.76
C LEU A 176 1.19 -9.41 -8.28
N LEU A 177 1.35 -8.11 -8.00
CA LEU A 177 0.26 -7.21 -7.63
C LEU A 177 -0.84 -7.22 -8.70
N ARG A 178 -0.49 -7.07 -9.98
CA ARG A 178 -1.43 -7.10 -11.12
C ARG A 178 -2.15 -8.43 -11.28
N LYS A 179 -1.54 -9.54 -10.86
CA LYS A 179 -2.18 -10.88 -10.85
C LYS A 179 -3.04 -11.11 -9.61
N THR A 180 -2.68 -10.47 -8.50
CA THR A 180 -3.33 -10.63 -7.19
C THR A 180 -4.54 -9.73 -7.05
N LEU A 181 -4.50 -8.53 -7.64
CA LEU A 181 -5.56 -7.53 -7.52
C LEU A 181 -6.49 -7.58 -8.73
N VAL A 182 -7.79 -7.72 -8.46
CA VAL A 182 -8.85 -7.57 -9.45
C VAL A 182 -9.47 -6.19 -9.24
N GLU A 183 -9.35 -5.31 -10.23
CA GLU A 183 -9.82 -3.94 -10.07
C GLU A 183 -11.35 -3.88 -10.00
N VAL A 184 -11.85 -3.21 -8.97
CA VAL A 184 -13.26 -2.90 -8.77
C VAL A 184 -13.41 -1.39 -8.81
N SER A 185 -14.05 -0.90 -9.87
CA SER A 185 -14.18 0.53 -10.16
C SER A 185 -14.78 1.30 -8.98
N GLY A 186 -14.08 2.35 -8.54
CA GLY A 186 -14.49 3.20 -7.41
C GLY A 186 -14.34 2.55 -6.02
N GLU A 187 -13.73 1.37 -5.92
CA GLU A 187 -13.48 0.68 -4.64
C GLU A 187 -12.02 0.33 -4.44
N THR A 188 -11.42 -0.41 -5.38
CA THR A 188 -10.03 -0.85 -5.29
C THR A 188 -9.46 -0.96 -6.69
N GLN A 189 -8.41 -0.20 -6.96
CA GLN A 189 -7.80 -0.05 -8.28
C GLN A 189 -6.27 -0.09 -8.14
N LEU A 190 -5.58 -0.36 -9.24
CA LEU A 190 -4.15 -0.19 -9.31
C LEU A 190 -3.82 1.30 -9.42
N ALA A 191 -2.68 1.69 -8.84
CA ALA A 191 -2.13 3.00 -9.08
C ALA A 191 -1.85 3.17 -10.58
N ARG A 192 -2.30 4.30 -11.13
CA ARG A 192 -2.06 4.62 -12.54
C ARG A 192 -0.56 4.79 -12.76
N SER A 193 0.00 3.96 -13.62
CA SER A 193 1.45 3.83 -13.82
C SER A 193 1.83 3.88 -15.30
N ALA A 194 3.00 4.42 -15.61
CA ALA A 194 3.62 4.32 -16.93
C ALA A 194 5.14 4.10 -16.78
N ASP A 195 5.70 3.21 -17.59
CA ASP A 195 7.15 3.00 -17.66
C ASP A 195 7.70 3.94 -18.73
N LEU A 196 8.32 5.04 -18.29
CA LEU A 196 8.71 6.18 -19.12
C LEU A 196 10.21 6.47 -18.98
N SER A 197 10.83 6.93 -20.06
CA SER A 197 12.28 7.20 -20.09
C SER A 197 12.66 8.57 -20.63
N THR A 198 11.73 9.30 -21.24
CA THR A 198 12.00 10.63 -21.81
C THR A 198 11.44 11.74 -20.92
N VAL A 199 12.08 12.91 -20.94
CA VAL A 199 11.62 14.07 -20.15
C VAL A 199 10.22 14.51 -20.60
N GLU A 200 9.94 14.47 -21.90
CA GLU A 200 8.66 14.89 -22.49
C GLU A 200 7.52 13.99 -22.02
N ASP A 201 7.66 12.66 -22.14
CA ASP A 201 6.61 11.72 -21.72
C ASP A 201 6.34 11.82 -20.20
N ILE A 202 7.40 11.96 -19.40
CA ILE A 202 7.27 12.11 -17.93
C ILE A 202 6.56 13.42 -17.59
N GLN A 203 6.87 14.50 -18.32
CA GLN A 203 6.24 15.80 -18.12
C GLN A 203 4.75 15.73 -18.49
N ASP A 204 4.38 15.07 -19.58
CA ASP A 204 2.99 14.90 -19.99
C ASP A 204 2.20 14.07 -18.98
N PHE A 205 2.79 12.97 -18.50
CA PHE A 205 2.18 12.14 -17.46
C PHE A 205 2.03 12.89 -16.13
N LEU A 206 3.00 13.74 -15.78
CA LEU A 206 2.89 14.63 -14.62
C LEU A 206 1.75 15.64 -14.78
N GLN A 207 1.62 16.28 -15.95
CA GLN A 207 0.51 17.21 -16.22
C GLN A 207 -0.85 16.51 -16.15
N GLU A 208 -0.92 15.26 -16.61
CA GLU A 208 -2.14 14.47 -16.50
C GLU A 208 -2.50 14.16 -15.04
N SER A 209 -1.52 13.89 -14.18
CA SER A 209 -1.76 13.59 -12.76
C SER A 209 -2.30 14.76 -11.93
N ILE A 210 -2.22 15.99 -12.46
CA ILE A 210 -2.66 17.22 -11.80
C ILE A 210 -4.05 17.65 -12.29
N LYS A 211 -4.51 17.14 -13.44
CA LYS A 211 -5.82 17.45 -14.02
C LYS A 211 -6.93 16.69 -13.33
#